data_AF-A0A523WAW6-F1
#
_entry.id   AF-A0A523WAW6-F1
#
_cell.length_a   1.000
_cell.length_b   1.000
_cell.length_c   1.000
_cell.angle_alpha   90.00
_cell.angle_beta   90.00
_cell.angle_gamma   90.00
#
_symmetry.space_group_name_H-M   'P 1'
#
loop_
_entity.id
_entity.type
_entity.pdbx_description
1 polymer ?
#
loop_
_entity_poly.entity_id
_entity_poly.type
_entity_poly.pdbx_seq_one_letter_code
_entity_poly.pdbx_strand_id
1 'polypeptide(L)'
;MKLKEIGEFGLIRRMRSSLKDSQRNAVLGIGDDGAALKIAPGKLTLVTLDALVENTHFKWDYASPRQVGWKALAVNISDIAAMGGMPTYCV
;
A
#
# COMPACT_ATOMS: atom_id res chain seq x y z
N MET A 1 4.51 25.10 4.10
CA MET A 1 4.23 24.11 5.15
C MET A 1 5.11 22.89 4.89
N LYS A 2 5.95 22.52 5.86
CA LYS A 2 6.89 21.39 5.73
C LYS A 2 6.17 20.06 6.03
N LEU A 3 6.67 18.94 5.51
CA LEU A 3 6.09 17.60 5.75
C LEU A 3 5.96 17.27 7.25
N LYS A 4 6.97 17.63 8.04
CA LYS A 4 6.97 17.43 9.49
C LYS A 4 5.83 18.13 10.24
N GLU A 5 5.25 19.18 9.66
CA GLU A 5 4.17 19.97 10.29
C GLU A 5 2.79 19.37 10.00
N ILE A 6 2.61 18.70 8.87
CA ILE A 6 1.33 18.05 8.51
C ILE A 6 1.25 16.59 8.96
N GLY A 7 2.39 15.93 9.12
CA GLY A 7 2.46 14.50 9.37
C GLY A 7 1.91 13.64 8.23
N GLU A 8 1.95 12.32 8.43
CA GLU A 8 1.54 11.32 7.44
C GLU A 8 0.08 11.49 7.01
N PHE A 9 -0.86 11.47 7.98
CA PHE A 9 -2.28 11.60 7.67
C PHE A 9 -2.64 12.94 7.02
N GLY A 10 -1.93 14.03 7.35
CA GLY A 10 -2.11 15.31 6.69
C GLY A 10 -1.68 15.28 5.23
N LEU A 11 -0.59 14.58 4.92
CA LEU A 11 -0.14 14.36 3.55
C LEU A 11 -1.11 13.45 2.78
N ILE A 12 -1.57 12.35 3.36
CA ILE A 12 -2.57 11.44 2.74
C ILE A 12 -3.85 12.21 2.39
N ARG A 13 -4.37 13.04 3.30
CA ARG A 13 -5.55 13.88 3.02
C ARG A 13 -5.32 14.85 1.85
N ARG A 14 -4.15 15.47 1.77
CA ARG A 14 -3.78 16.32 0.63
C ARG A 14 -3.74 15.54 -0.67
N MET A 15 -3.09 14.38 -0.69
CA MET A 15 -3.04 13.51 -1.87
C MET A 15 -4.44 13.08 -2.32
N ARG A 16 -5.30 12.66 -1.37
CA ARG A 16 -6.69 12.32 -1.65
C ARG A 16 -7.46 13.46 -2.29
N SER A 17 -7.27 14.69 -1.82
CA SER A 17 -7.91 15.87 -2.40
C SER A 17 -7.39 16.18 -3.80
N SER A 18 -6.07 16.07 -4.03
CA SER A 18 -5.44 16.40 -5.31
C SER A 18 -5.68 15.35 -6.41
N LEU A 19 -5.92 14.09 -6.04
CA LEU A 19 -6.08 12.96 -6.96
C LEU A 19 -7.55 12.55 -7.18
N LYS A 20 -8.51 13.36 -6.73
CA LYS A 20 -9.94 13.03 -6.77
C LYS A 20 -10.42 12.70 -8.19
N ASP A 21 -9.96 13.43 -9.19
CA ASP A 21 -10.41 13.27 -10.59
C ASP A 21 -9.62 12.20 -11.38
N SER A 22 -8.50 11.70 -10.84
CA SER A 22 -7.68 10.67 -11.49
C SER A 22 -8.10 9.23 -11.15
N GLN A 23 -9.12 9.05 -10.31
CA GLN A 23 -9.58 7.75 -9.79
C GLN A 23 -10.67 7.08 -10.64
N ARG A 24 -10.72 7.31 -11.96
CA ARG A 24 -11.83 6.89 -12.83
C ARG A 24 -12.20 5.40 -12.77
N ASN A 25 -11.22 4.53 -12.50
CA ASN A 25 -11.43 3.08 -12.40
C ASN A 25 -11.38 2.56 -10.96
N ALA A 26 -11.15 3.42 -9.97
CA ALA A 26 -11.10 3.01 -8.57
C ALA A 26 -12.52 2.96 -8.01
N VAL A 27 -12.97 1.77 -7.62
CA VAL A 27 -14.21 1.57 -6.85
C VAL A 27 -13.97 1.95 -5.39
N LEU A 28 -12.76 1.67 -4.90
CA LEU A 28 -12.26 2.10 -3.61
C LEU A 28 -10.90 2.77 -3.81
N GLY A 29 -10.85 4.06 -3.49
CA GLY A 29 -9.63 4.89 -3.58
C GLY A 29 -8.93 5.04 -2.23
N ILE A 30 -8.15 6.12 -2.09
CA ILE A 30 -7.34 6.41 -0.89
C ILE A 30 -8.18 6.43 0.39
N GLY A 31 -7.78 5.62 1.39
CA GLY A 31 -8.35 5.61 2.74
C GLY A 31 -8.67 4.23 3.33
N ASP A 32 -8.29 3.16 2.66
CA ASP A 32 -8.39 1.76 3.10
C ASP A 32 -6.99 1.11 3.04
N ASP A 33 -6.87 -0.19 3.33
CA ASP A 33 -5.60 -0.94 3.30
C ASP A 33 -4.98 -1.06 1.88
N GLY A 34 -5.73 -0.69 0.84
CA GLY A 34 -5.26 -0.65 -0.54
C GLY A 34 -6.29 0.00 -1.47
N ALA A 35 -6.10 -0.16 -2.78
CA ALA A 35 -7.03 0.31 -3.80
C ALA A 35 -7.77 -0.87 -4.45
N ALA A 36 -9.08 -0.71 -4.71
CA ALA A 36 -9.86 -1.66 -5.49
C ALA A 36 -10.23 -1.05 -6.85
N LEU A 37 -9.74 -1.67 -7.92
CA LEU A 37 -9.88 -1.19 -9.29
C LEU A 37 -10.80 -2.09 -10.11
N LYS A 38 -11.70 -1.48 -10.88
CA LYS A 38 -12.55 -2.19 -11.85
C LYS A 38 -11.86 -2.25 -13.21
N ILE A 39 -10.94 -3.20 -13.35
CA ILE A 39 -10.17 -3.40 -14.61
C ILE A 39 -10.89 -4.40 -15.53
N ALA A 40 -11.51 -5.44 -14.97
CA ALA A 40 -12.24 -6.46 -15.70
C ALA A 40 -13.70 -6.56 -15.23
N PRO A 41 -14.66 -6.92 -16.10
CA PRO A 41 -16.03 -7.15 -15.69
C PRO A 41 -16.15 -8.23 -14.60
N GLY A 42 -17.00 -7.99 -13.60
CA GLY A 42 -17.32 -8.97 -12.55
C GLY A 42 -16.23 -9.23 -11.52
N LYS A 43 -15.09 -8.52 -11.56
CA LYS A 43 -14.00 -8.65 -10.59
C LYS A 43 -13.45 -7.28 -10.19
N LEU A 44 -12.84 -7.23 -9.00
CA LEU A 44 -12.03 -6.11 -8.56
C LEU A 44 -10.57 -6.55 -8.47
N THR A 45 -9.68 -5.75 -9.04
CA THR A 45 -8.24 -5.91 -8.88
C THR A 45 -7.82 -5.09 -7.67
N LEU A 46 -7.29 -5.74 -6.65
CA LEU A 46 -6.74 -5.07 -5.47
C LEU A 46 -5.26 -4.77 -5.68
N VAL A 47 -4.83 -3.59 -5.24
CA VAL A 47 -3.44 -3.13 -5.31
C VAL A 47 -3.07 -2.48 -3.99
N THR A 48 -1.98 -2.95 -3.38
CA THR A 48 -1.31 -2.29 -2.24
C THR A 48 0.16 -2.07 -2.60
N LEU A 49 0.84 -1.21 -1.84
CA LEU A 49 2.27 -0.99 -1.92
C LEU A 49 2.82 -0.54 -0.57
N ASP A 50 3.79 -1.29 -0.07
CA ASP A 50 4.57 -0.96 1.12
C ASP A 50 6.06 -0.87 0.84
N ALA A 51 6.75 -0.07 1.66
CA ALA A 51 8.21 0.06 1.62
C ALA A 51 8.85 -0.38 2.95
N LEU A 52 9.88 -1.21 2.87
CA LEU A 52 10.74 -1.53 4.01
C LEU A 52 12.04 -0.72 3.95
N VAL A 53 12.19 0.19 4.91
CA VAL A 53 13.38 1.04 5.08
C VAL A 53 14.26 0.52 6.22
N GLU A 54 15.57 0.37 5.96
CA GLU A 54 16.57 0.03 6.98
C GLU A 54 16.55 1.05 8.15
N ASN A 55 16.84 0.59 9.36
CA ASN A 55 16.77 1.34 10.62
C ASN A 55 15.38 1.78 11.06
N THR A 56 14.35 1.58 10.23
CA THR A 56 12.94 1.77 10.61
C THR A 56 12.21 0.44 10.72
N HIS A 57 12.29 -0.39 9.68
CA HIS A 57 11.52 -1.64 9.58
C HIS A 57 12.35 -2.91 9.80
N PHE A 58 13.66 -2.83 9.56
CA PHE A 58 14.64 -3.89 9.76
C PHE A 58 16.05 -3.30 9.94
N LYS A 59 17.02 -4.11 10.38
CA LYS A 59 18.46 -3.77 10.38
C LYS A 59 19.27 -4.98 9.91
N TRP A 60 20.33 -4.74 9.14
CA TRP A 60 21.20 -5.81 8.66
C TRP A 60 22.02 -6.50 9.76
N ASP A 61 22.20 -5.83 10.91
CA ASP A 61 22.88 -6.39 12.09
C ASP A 61 22.27 -7.70 12.60
N TYR A 62 20.98 -7.93 12.35
CA TYR A 62 20.26 -9.12 12.81
C TYR A 62 19.26 -9.72 11.83
N ALA A 63 18.89 -9.02 10.74
CA ALA A 63 18.00 -9.55 9.72
C ALA A 63 18.79 -10.06 8.52
N SER A 64 18.56 -11.31 8.12
CA SER A 64 19.07 -11.85 6.86
C SER A 64 18.30 -11.31 5.66
N PRO A 65 18.89 -11.27 4.45
CA PRO A 65 18.18 -10.93 3.21
C PRO A 65 16.91 -11.73 2.99
N ARG A 66 16.92 -13.03 3.37
CA ARG A 66 15.73 -13.90 3.29
C ARG A 66 14.60 -13.43 4.20
N GLN A 67 14.91 -13.02 5.43
CA GLN A 67 13.91 -12.51 6.38
C GLN A 67 13.35 -11.17 5.92
N VAL A 68 14.18 -10.28 5.38
CA VAL A 68 13.72 -9.00 4.81
C VAL A 68 12.82 -9.25 3.60
N GLY A 69 13.21 -10.14 2.67
CA GLY A 69 12.39 -10.51 1.52
C GLY A 69 11.05 -11.15 1.92
N TRP A 70 11.06 -12.06 2.91
CA TRP A 70 9.82 -12.63 3.46
C TRP A 70 8.91 -11.54 4.02
N LYS A 71 9.45 -10.65 4.86
CA LYS A 71 8.67 -9.55 5.46
C LYS A 71 8.12 -8.60 4.39
N ALA A 72 8.92 -8.27 3.37
CA ALA A 72 8.51 -7.36 2.29
C ALA A 72 7.27 -7.89 1.55
N LEU A 73 7.20 -9.19 1.29
CA LEU A 73 6.02 -9.79 0.68
C LEU A 73 4.87 -9.96 1.69
N ALA A 74 5.17 -10.38 2.92
CA ALA A 74 4.16 -10.69 3.93
C ALA A 74 3.32 -9.47 4.33
N VAL A 75 3.90 -8.27 4.42
CA VAL A 75 3.15 -7.05 4.76
C VAL A 75 2.12 -6.71 3.68
N ASN A 76 2.52 -6.70 2.40
CA ASN A 76 1.60 -6.45 1.29
C ASN A 76 0.53 -7.55 1.14
N ILE A 77 0.87 -8.82 1.38
CA ILE A 77 -0.12 -9.91 1.39
C ILE A 77 -1.15 -9.69 2.50
N SER A 78 -0.73 -9.17 3.66
CA SER A 78 -1.62 -8.88 4.79
C SER A 78 -2.71 -7.88 4.40
N ASP A 79 -2.36 -6.78 3.72
CA ASP A 79 -3.34 -5.79 3.27
C ASP A 79 -4.34 -6.37 2.28
N ILE A 80 -3.86 -7.14 1.29
CA ILE A 80 -4.74 -7.79 0.31
C ILE A 80 -5.71 -8.74 1.01
N ALA A 81 -5.24 -9.49 2.03
CA ALA A 81 -6.08 -10.37 2.82
C ALA A 81 -7.10 -9.60 3.68
N ALA A 82 -6.70 -8.46 4.28
CA ALA A 82 -7.58 -7.59 5.06
C ALA A 82 -8.74 -7.04 4.22
N MET A 83 -8.48 -6.75 2.93
CA MET A 83 -9.50 -6.37 1.96
C MET A 83 -10.34 -7.54 1.42
N GLY A 84 -10.14 -8.76 1.92
CA GLY A 84 -10.84 -9.98 1.48
C GLY A 84 -10.38 -10.52 0.11
N GLY A 85 -9.20 -10.11 -0.36
CA GLY A 85 -8.61 -10.53 -1.62
C GLY A 85 -7.75 -11.78 -1.53
N MET A 86 -7.45 -12.34 -2.70
CA MET A 86 -6.44 -13.39 -2.88
C MET A 86 -5.23 -12.78 -3.61
N PRO A 87 -4.02 -12.78 -3.02
CA PRO A 87 -2.82 -12.31 -3.69
C PRO A 87 -2.50 -13.17 -4.92
N THR A 88 -2.13 -12.54 -6.03
CA THR A 88 -1.89 -13.24 -7.31
C THR A 88 -0.55 -12.90 -7.97
N TYR A 89 -0.07 -11.66 -7.80
CA TYR A 89 1.17 -11.18 -8.39
C TYR A 89 1.86 -10.18 -7.44
N CYS A 90 3.19 -10.09 -7.51
CA CYS A 90 3.99 -9.05 -6.88
C CYS A 90 5.13 -8.65 -7.83
N VAL A 91 5.68 -7.45 -7.64
CA VAL A 91 6.83 -6.92 -8.39
C VAL A 91 7.89 -6.45 -7.41
#